data_AF-A0A975DMF7-F1
#
_entry.id   AF-A0A975DMF7-F1
#
_cell.length_a   1.000
_cell.length_b   1.000
_cell.length_c   1.000
_cell.angle_alpha   90.00
_cell.angle_beta   90.00
_cell.angle_gamma   90.00
#
_symmetry.space_group_name_H-M   'P 1'
#
loop_
_entity.id
_entity.type
_entity.pdbx_description
1 polymer ?
#
loop_
_entity_poly.entity_id
_entity_poly.type
_entity_poly.pdbx_seq_one_letter_code
_entity_poly.pdbx_strand_id
1 'polypeptide(L)'
;MPRRRNLRLPFSRDGAKFIEAYESLYSNEGSFILENAKNFFIMLVILPFLTLWYTLALMRIGLGAWQKGWFKNGFPSDVTGLSGILAIMFSALVVMFSLSGNARLQASAEALNWLSALFTSVVYIAVIFWLLKRKSVIAKVLESCGKLALTIYITQSVIGVALFRYFFPEWVMTFDLINYVLLATLVVSLQVITAYVYLKFFKQGPLEWCLTRWLKRKSI
;
A
#
# COMPACT_ATOMS: atom_id res chain seq x y z
N MET A 1 -5.96 40.89 17.09
CA MET A 1 -6.26 39.45 16.95
C MET A 1 -6.94 39.19 15.62
N PRO A 2 -6.30 38.56 14.62
CA PRO A 2 -6.95 38.32 13.35
C PRO A 2 -7.86 37.07 13.48
N ARG A 3 -9.15 37.28 13.16
CA ARG A 3 -10.15 36.22 12.94
C ARG A 3 -9.58 35.18 11.98
N ARG A 4 -9.32 33.96 12.46
CA ARG A 4 -9.17 32.79 11.58
C ARG A 4 -10.48 32.65 10.81
N ARG A 5 -10.48 33.10 9.56
CA ARG A 5 -11.58 32.89 8.62
C ARG A 5 -11.73 31.38 8.52
N ASN A 6 -12.84 30.86 9.02
CA ASN A 6 -13.24 29.45 8.91
C ASN A 6 -13.39 29.10 7.43
N LEU A 7 -12.26 28.83 6.75
CA LEU A 7 -12.22 28.14 5.47
C LEU A 7 -12.59 26.69 5.75
N ARG A 8 -13.86 26.44 6.06
CA ARG A 8 -14.42 25.09 6.00
C ARG A 8 -14.33 24.68 4.55
N LEU A 9 -13.38 23.80 4.23
CA LEU A 9 -13.29 23.19 2.91
C LEU A 9 -14.66 22.58 2.58
N PRO A 10 -15.12 22.67 1.32
CA PRO A 10 -16.46 22.23 0.92
C PRO A 10 -16.75 20.75 1.24
N PHE A 11 -15.70 19.95 1.48
CA PHE A 11 -15.76 18.56 1.96
C PHE A 11 -14.89 18.39 3.22
N SER A 12 -15.28 19.04 4.32
CA SER A 12 -14.77 18.68 5.66
C SER A 12 -15.67 17.62 6.27
N ARG A 13 -15.10 16.69 7.06
CA ARG A 13 -15.86 15.59 7.68
C ARG A 13 -17.02 16.06 8.55
N ASP A 14 -16.86 17.22 9.18
CA ASP A 14 -17.87 17.87 10.03
C ASP A 14 -18.87 18.71 9.22
N GLY A 15 -18.74 18.73 7.89
CA GLY A 15 -19.62 19.46 6.98
C GLY A 15 -20.91 18.71 6.71
N ALA A 16 -22.05 19.42 6.69
CA ALA A 16 -23.36 18.84 6.43
C ALA A 16 -23.41 18.00 5.13
N LYS A 17 -22.74 18.47 4.07
CA LYS A 17 -22.64 17.74 2.79
C LYS A 17 -21.91 16.40 2.90
N PHE A 18 -20.91 16.29 3.77
CA PHE A 18 -20.20 15.04 3.99
C PHE A 18 -21.08 14.06 4.75
N ILE A 19 -21.74 14.51 5.81
CA ILE A 19 -22.64 13.70 6.62
C ILE A 19 -23.81 13.18 5.77
N GLU A 20 -24.43 14.04 4.98
CA GLU A 20 -25.51 13.67 4.06
C GLU A 20 -25.05 12.61 3.02
N ALA A 21 -23.87 12.81 2.41
CA ALA A 21 -23.31 11.83 1.48
C ALA A 21 -22.96 10.50 2.17
N TYR A 22 -22.44 10.55 3.39
CA TYR A 22 -22.11 9.37 4.19
C TYR A 22 -23.37 8.58 4.56
N GLU A 23 -24.37 9.25 5.14
CA GLU A 23 -25.65 8.63 5.51
C GLU A 23 -26.35 8.05 4.29
N SER A 24 -26.39 8.78 3.17
CA SER A 24 -26.97 8.30 1.92
C SER A 24 -26.27 7.02 1.41
N LEU A 25 -24.94 7.03 1.37
CA LEU A 25 -24.14 5.89 0.89
C LEU A 25 -24.31 4.64 1.77
N TYR A 26 -24.42 4.82 3.08
CA TYR A 26 -24.45 3.71 4.04
C TYR A 26 -25.85 3.30 4.51
N SER A 27 -26.90 4.04 4.13
CA SER A 27 -28.30 3.75 4.46
C SER A 27 -28.87 2.48 3.80
N ASN A 28 -28.30 2.06 2.66
CA ASN A 28 -28.74 0.88 1.92
C ASN A 28 -27.54 0.03 1.46
N GLU A 29 -27.51 -1.23 1.88
CA GLU A 29 -26.43 -2.16 1.53
C GLU A 29 -26.30 -2.40 0.02
N GLY A 30 -27.43 -2.43 -0.69
CA GLY A 30 -27.46 -2.65 -2.13
C GLY A 30 -26.83 -1.49 -2.91
N SER A 31 -27.13 -0.24 -2.52
CA SER A 31 -26.52 0.93 -3.15
C SER A 31 -25.03 1.05 -2.81
N PHE A 32 -24.64 0.73 -1.57
CA PHE A 32 -23.22 0.69 -1.18
C PHE A 32 -22.42 -0.30 -2.05
N ILE A 33 -22.90 -1.54 -2.17
CA ILE A 33 -22.23 -2.57 -2.99
C ILE A 33 -22.19 -2.15 -4.46
N LEU A 34 -23.29 -1.59 -4.99
CA LEU A 34 -23.37 -1.14 -6.37
C LEU A 34 -22.39 0.01 -6.67
N GLU A 35 -22.31 1.01 -5.79
CA GLU A 35 -21.37 2.13 -5.93
C GLU A 35 -19.91 1.67 -5.83
N ASN A 36 -19.60 0.77 -4.90
CA ASN A 36 -18.26 0.18 -4.80
C ASN A 36 -17.92 -0.67 -6.03
N ALA A 37 -18.86 -1.46 -6.54
CA ALA A 37 -18.68 -2.23 -7.76
C ALA A 37 -18.41 -1.30 -8.96
N LYS A 38 -19.20 -0.23 -9.11
CA LYS A 38 -19.01 0.78 -10.14
C LYS A 38 -17.62 1.42 -10.05
N ASN A 39 -17.21 1.87 -8.87
CA ASN A 39 -15.89 2.43 -8.64
C ASN A 39 -14.77 1.42 -8.93
N PHE A 40 -14.96 0.16 -8.55
CA PHE A 40 -14.03 -0.92 -8.85
C PHE A 40 -13.88 -1.13 -10.37
N PHE A 41 -14.98 -1.19 -11.12
CA PHE A 41 -14.92 -1.33 -12.59
C PHE A 41 -14.26 -0.12 -13.26
N ILE A 42 -14.54 1.09 -12.79
CA ILE A 42 -13.87 2.31 -13.26
C ILE A 42 -12.36 2.20 -13.02
N MET A 43 -11.95 1.82 -11.80
CA MET A 43 -10.54 1.62 -11.47
C MET A 43 -9.91 0.50 -12.30
N LEU A 44 -10.62 -0.60 -12.54
CA LEU A 44 -10.13 -1.73 -13.34
C LEU A 44 -9.82 -1.31 -14.78
N VAL A 45 -10.61 -0.41 -15.35
CA VAL A 45 -10.35 0.15 -16.69
C VAL A 45 -9.22 1.18 -16.64
N ILE A 46 -9.24 2.11 -15.69
CA ILE A 46 -8.31 3.26 -15.65
C ILE A 46 -6.89 2.84 -15.21
N LEU A 47 -6.76 1.97 -14.21
CA LEU A 47 -5.48 1.62 -13.60
C LEU A 47 -4.47 1.10 -14.61
N PRO A 48 -4.80 0.16 -15.53
CA PRO A 48 -3.88 -0.25 -16.58
C PRO A 48 -3.36 0.95 -17.39
N PHE A 49 -4.20 1.89 -17.82
CA PHE A 49 -3.71 3.02 -18.60
C PHE A 49 -2.77 3.93 -17.80
N LEU A 50 -3.00 4.08 -16.49
CA LEU A 50 -2.15 4.87 -15.61
C LEU A 50 -0.84 4.17 -15.26
N THR A 51 -0.89 2.87 -14.92
CA THR A 51 0.23 2.16 -14.30
C THR A 51 0.94 1.19 -15.23
N LEU A 52 0.37 0.81 -16.38
CA LEU A 52 0.97 -0.20 -17.27
C LEU A 52 2.40 0.18 -17.67
N TRP A 53 2.61 1.39 -18.15
CA TRP A 53 3.94 1.86 -18.57
C TRP A 53 4.95 1.84 -17.42
N TYR A 54 4.52 2.28 -16.24
CA TYR A 54 5.34 2.26 -15.04
C TYR A 54 5.68 0.84 -14.60
N THR A 55 4.69 -0.04 -14.49
CA THR A 55 4.88 -1.45 -14.09
C THR A 55 5.73 -2.22 -15.09
N LEU A 56 5.59 -1.98 -16.40
CA LEU A 56 6.46 -2.58 -17.42
C LEU A 56 7.91 -2.09 -17.29
N ALA A 57 8.12 -0.80 -17.03
CA ALA A 57 9.46 -0.26 -16.78
C ALA A 57 10.09 -0.90 -15.54
N LEU A 58 9.35 -0.96 -14.43
CA LEU A 58 9.79 -1.63 -13.20
C LEU A 58 10.10 -3.11 -13.42
N MET A 59 9.25 -3.82 -14.18
CA MET A 59 9.43 -5.23 -14.48
C MET A 59 10.70 -5.47 -15.31
N ARG A 60 11.00 -4.61 -16.29
CA ARG A 60 12.26 -4.68 -17.06
C ARG A 60 13.48 -4.40 -16.19
N ILE A 61 13.41 -3.41 -15.30
CA ILE A 61 14.49 -3.11 -14.34
C ILE A 61 14.70 -4.32 -13.42
N GLY A 62 13.62 -4.88 -12.87
CA GLY A 62 13.65 -6.06 -12.01
C GLY A 62 14.22 -7.29 -12.72
N LEU A 63 13.82 -7.54 -13.97
CA LEU A 63 14.35 -8.64 -14.77
C LEU A 63 15.85 -8.46 -15.05
N GLY A 64 16.29 -7.23 -15.37
CA GLY A 64 17.71 -6.93 -15.54
C GLY A 64 18.52 -7.15 -14.26
N ALA A 65 17.98 -6.75 -13.11
CA ALA A 65 18.60 -7.02 -11.80
C ALA A 65 18.65 -8.53 -11.49
N TRP A 66 17.60 -9.27 -11.87
CA TRP A 66 17.55 -10.72 -11.71
C TRP A 66 18.58 -11.45 -12.58
N GLN A 67 18.70 -11.09 -13.86
CA GLN A 67 19.69 -11.65 -14.78
C GLN A 67 21.13 -11.40 -14.30
N LYS A 68 21.39 -10.26 -13.67
CA LYS A 68 22.69 -9.95 -13.04
C LYS A 68 22.90 -10.61 -11.67
N GLY A 69 21.92 -11.37 -11.17
CA GLY A 69 22.00 -12.07 -9.88
C GLY A 69 21.91 -11.17 -8.64
N TRP A 70 21.47 -9.91 -8.78
CA TRP A 70 21.47 -8.93 -7.68
C TRP A 70 20.55 -9.32 -6.52
N PHE A 71 19.45 -10.03 -6.78
CA PHE A 71 18.58 -10.56 -5.72
C PHE A 71 19.19 -11.71 -4.93
N LYS A 72 20.26 -12.35 -5.45
CA LYS A 72 20.99 -13.42 -4.76
C LYS A 72 22.22 -12.90 -4.03
N ASN A 73 22.94 -11.97 -4.65
CA ASN A 73 24.24 -11.49 -4.15
C ASN A 73 24.14 -10.15 -3.39
N GLY A 74 23.05 -9.42 -3.59
CA GLY A 74 22.84 -8.05 -3.16
C GLY A 74 23.00 -7.07 -4.31
N PHE A 75 22.41 -5.89 -4.16
CA PHE A 75 22.61 -4.80 -5.10
C PHE A 75 24.03 -4.22 -4.95
N PRO A 76 24.67 -3.79 -6.04
CA PRO A 76 25.94 -3.07 -5.99
C PRO A 76 25.88 -1.83 -5.08
N SER A 77 27.00 -1.48 -4.45
CA SER A 77 27.06 -0.38 -3.47
C SER A 77 26.88 1.00 -4.11
N ASP A 78 27.41 1.18 -5.32
CA ASP A 78 27.22 2.35 -6.16
C ASP A 78 25.75 2.55 -6.54
N VAL A 79 25.07 1.48 -6.99
CA VAL A 79 23.64 1.51 -7.32
C VAL A 79 22.79 1.82 -6.08
N THR A 80 23.12 1.20 -4.95
CA THR A 80 22.41 1.41 -3.68
C THR A 80 22.61 2.83 -3.16
N GLY A 81 23.85 3.35 -3.21
CA GLY A 81 24.19 4.71 -2.78
C GLY A 81 23.52 5.77 -3.65
N LEU A 82 23.59 5.62 -4.98
CA LEU A 82 22.90 6.51 -5.92
C LEU A 82 21.38 6.49 -5.71
N SER A 83 20.80 5.29 -5.52
CA SER A 83 19.37 5.17 -5.23
C SER A 83 19.00 5.84 -3.91
N GLY A 84 19.84 5.75 -2.88
CA GLY A 84 19.63 6.48 -1.62
C GLY A 84 19.60 7.99 -1.79
N ILE A 85 20.56 8.54 -2.55
CA ILE A 85 20.62 9.98 -2.85
C ILE A 85 19.38 10.41 -3.63
N LEU A 86 19.02 9.67 -4.69
CA LEU A 86 17.85 9.99 -5.51
C LEU A 86 16.54 9.85 -4.73
N ALA A 87 16.42 8.84 -3.86
CA ALA A 87 15.25 8.68 -2.99
C ALA A 87 15.06 9.89 -2.07
N ILE A 88 16.12 10.37 -1.43
CA ILE A 88 16.07 11.56 -0.57
C ILE A 88 15.75 12.81 -1.40
N MET A 89 16.41 12.99 -2.53
CA MET A 89 16.20 14.13 -3.43
C MET A 89 14.75 14.21 -3.91
N PHE A 90 14.20 13.13 -4.47
CA PHE A 90 12.82 13.10 -4.95
C PHE A 90 11.81 13.22 -3.79
N SER A 91 12.05 12.59 -2.65
CA SER A 91 11.19 12.76 -1.46
C SER A 91 11.15 14.22 -0.99
N ALA A 92 12.31 14.90 -0.96
CA ALA A 92 12.37 16.32 -0.61
C ALA A 92 11.60 17.19 -1.61
N LEU A 93 11.71 16.90 -2.91
CA LEU A 93 10.94 17.58 -3.95
C LEU A 93 9.42 17.35 -3.80
N VAL A 94 9.00 16.13 -3.50
CA VAL A 94 7.58 15.82 -3.23
C VAL A 94 7.05 16.67 -2.08
N VAL A 95 7.80 16.75 -0.97
CA VAL A 95 7.41 17.59 0.19
C VAL A 95 7.37 19.07 -0.19
N MET A 96 8.39 19.58 -0.88
CA MET A 96 8.43 20.97 -1.33
C MET A 96 7.25 21.31 -2.24
N PHE A 97 6.92 20.43 -3.19
CA PHE A 97 5.83 20.66 -4.14
C PHE A 97 4.47 20.60 -3.45
N SER A 98 4.29 19.64 -2.53
CA SER A 98 3.07 19.50 -1.73
C SER A 98 2.81 20.72 -0.85
N LEU A 99 3.87 21.31 -0.28
CA LEU A 99 3.79 22.47 0.62
C LEU A 99 3.87 23.82 -0.09
N SER A 100 4.05 23.85 -1.42
CA SER A 100 4.29 25.08 -2.18
C SER A 100 3.11 26.07 -2.22
N GLY A 101 1.89 25.61 -1.90
CA GLY A 101 0.66 26.39 -2.05
C GLY A 101 0.24 26.67 -3.50
N ASN A 102 1.02 26.20 -4.50
CA ASN A 102 0.72 26.35 -5.92
C ASN A 102 0.06 25.07 -6.44
N ALA A 103 -1.19 25.17 -6.89
CA ALA A 103 -1.99 24.03 -7.35
C ALA A 103 -1.30 23.20 -8.46
N ARG A 104 -0.54 23.84 -9.36
CA ARG A 104 0.18 23.14 -10.44
C ARG A 104 1.34 22.29 -9.90
N LEU A 105 2.08 22.81 -8.92
CA LEU A 105 3.18 22.08 -8.29
C LEU A 105 2.64 20.96 -7.39
N GLN A 106 1.55 21.20 -6.67
CA GLN A 106 0.89 20.15 -5.88
C GLN A 106 0.39 19.00 -6.76
N ALA A 107 -0.19 19.31 -7.93
CA ALA A 107 -0.62 18.28 -8.87
C ALA A 107 0.55 17.45 -9.43
N SER A 108 1.73 18.05 -9.63
CA SER A 108 2.92 17.33 -10.12
C SER A 108 3.70 16.59 -9.02
N ALA A 109 3.41 16.84 -7.74
CA ALA A 109 4.02 16.13 -6.63
C ALA A 109 3.78 14.62 -6.72
N GLU A 110 2.61 14.21 -7.22
CA GLU A 110 2.27 12.80 -7.39
C GLU A 110 3.25 12.12 -8.37
N ALA A 111 3.51 12.72 -9.54
CA ALA A 111 4.47 12.17 -10.52
C ALA A 111 5.88 12.01 -9.92
N LEU A 112 6.32 12.96 -9.09
CA LEU A 112 7.59 12.87 -8.37
C LEU A 112 7.59 11.78 -7.30
N ASN A 113 6.43 11.50 -6.70
CA ASN A 113 6.27 10.42 -5.72
C ASN A 113 6.50 9.04 -6.36
N TRP A 114 6.06 8.82 -7.60
CA TRP A 114 6.34 7.58 -8.33
C TRP A 114 7.85 7.37 -8.58
N LEU A 115 8.59 8.43 -8.86
CA LEU A 115 10.06 8.40 -9.00
C LEU A 115 10.73 8.16 -7.64
N SER A 116 10.27 8.84 -6.59
CA SER A 116 10.76 8.61 -5.23
C SER A 116 10.57 7.15 -4.81
N ALA A 117 9.38 6.59 -5.06
CA ALA A 117 9.04 5.21 -4.73
C ALA A 117 9.97 4.21 -5.44
N LEU A 118 10.32 4.45 -6.71
CA LEU A 118 11.27 3.62 -7.45
C LEU A 118 12.63 3.54 -6.74
N PHE A 119 13.25 4.68 -6.45
CA PHE A 119 14.57 4.67 -5.81
C PHE A 119 14.53 4.19 -4.35
N THR A 120 13.46 4.54 -3.62
CA THR A 120 13.22 4.07 -2.25
C THR A 120 13.08 2.55 -2.21
N SER A 121 12.45 1.93 -3.21
CA SER A 121 12.31 0.48 -3.30
C SER A 121 13.67 -0.24 -3.35
N VAL A 122 14.65 0.32 -4.06
CA VAL A 122 16.02 -0.25 -4.12
C VAL A 122 16.69 -0.19 -2.74
N VAL A 123 16.53 0.93 -2.03
CA VAL A 123 17.03 1.09 -0.66
C VAL A 123 16.36 0.06 0.27
N TYR A 124 15.05 -0.11 0.17
CA TYR A 124 14.31 -1.11 0.95
C TYR A 124 14.78 -2.53 0.66
N ILE A 125 14.99 -2.88 -0.61
CA ILE A 125 15.54 -4.19 -0.99
C ILE A 125 16.93 -4.39 -0.37
N ALA A 126 17.80 -3.38 -0.41
CA ALA A 126 19.13 -3.46 0.18
C ALA A 126 19.07 -3.67 1.71
N VAL A 127 18.19 -2.95 2.41
CA VAL A 127 17.96 -3.12 3.86
C VAL A 127 17.41 -4.50 4.19
N ILE A 128 16.38 -4.97 3.46
CA ILE A 128 15.81 -6.31 3.63
C ILE A 128 16.88 -7.37 3.39
N PHE A 129 17.67 -7.24 2.34
CA PHE A 129 18.73 -8.19 2.01
C PHE A 129 19.80 -8.26 3.11
N TRP A 130 20.18 -7.11 3.69
CA TRP A 130 21.06 -7.05 4.84
C TRP A 130 20.46 -7.72 6.09
N LEU A 131 19.15 -7.53 6.35
CA LEU A 131 18.44 -8.21 7.45
C LEU A 131 18.39 -9.73 7.25
N LEU A 132 18.11 -10.19 6.04
CA LEU A 132 18.01 -11.61 5.70
C LEU A 132 19.36 -12.34 5.88
N LYS A 133 20.48 -11.69 5.54
CA LYS A 133 21.83 -12.25 5.76
C LYS A 133 22.14 -12.55 7.23
N ARG A 134 21.53 -11.83 8.18
CA ARG A 134 21.79 -11.99 9.62
C ARG A 134 21.08 -13.18 10.26
N LYS A 135 20.29 -13.98 9.49
CA LYS A 135 19.50 -15.14 9.98
C LYS A 135 18.70 -14.86 11.27
N SER A 136 18.28 -13.61 11.45
CA SER A 136 17.59 -13.15 12.66
C SER A 136 16.13 -13.62 12.69
N VAL A 137 15.47 -13.46 13.84
CA VAL A 137 14.02 -13.66 13.94
C VAL A 137 13.28 -12.75 12.95
N ILE A 138 13.74 -11.51 12.79
CA ILE A 138 13.19 -10.54 11.82
C ILE A 138 13.25 -11.10 10.40
N ALA A 139 14.36 -11.74 10.01
CA ALA A 139 14.48 -12.36 8.69
C ALA A 139 13.43 -13.46 8.47
N LYS A 140 13.21 -14.33 9.47
CA LYS A 140 12.19 -15.39 9.40
C LYS A 140 10.78 -14.85 9.35
N VAL A 141 10.51 -13.75 10.08
CA VAL A 141 9.21 -13.07 10.07
C VAL A 141 8.95 -12.46 8.69
N LEU A 142 9.92 -11.74 8.12
CA LEU A 142 9.79 -11.18 6.77
C LEU A 142 9.61 -12.27 5.70
N GLU A 143 10.34 -13.37 5.79
CA GLU A 143 10.17 -14.53 4.91
C GLU A 143 8.75 -15.12 5.02
N SER A 144 8.22 -15.17 6.25
CA SER A 144 6.87 -15.69 6.50
C SER A 144 5.78 -14.81 5.87
N CYS A 145 5.93 -13.49 5.99
CA CYS A 145 5.03 -12.54 5.34
C CYS A 145 5.10 -12.65 3.82
N GLY A 146 6.30 -12.81 3.24
CA GLY A 146 6.46 -12.98 1.79
C GLY A 146 5.79 -14.24 1.25
N LYS A 147 5.86 -15.36 1.99
CA LYS A 147 5.19 -16.63 1.64
C LYS A 147 3.66 -16.58 1.70
N LEU A 148 3.11 -15.62 2.45
CA LEU A 148 1.67 -15.43 2.69
C LEU A 148 1.16 -14.10 2.12
N ALA A 149 1.86 -13.50 1.15
CA ALA A 149 1.57 -12.15 0.68
C ALA A 149 0.13 -11.97 0.17
N LEU A 150 -0.43 -12.95 -0.54
CA LEU A 150 -1.80 -12.89 -1.06
C LEU A 150 -2.81 -13.07 0.08
N THR A 151 -2.58 -14.04 0.97
CA THR A 151 -3.43 -14.26 2.14
C THR A 151 -3.45 -13.04 3.05
N ILE A 152 -2.29 -12.43 3.35
CA ILE A 152 -2.19 -11.22 4.17
C ILE A 152 -2.97 -10.07 3.52
N TYR A 153 -2.76 -9.82 2.23
CA TYR A 153 -3.42 -8.73 1.51
C TYR A 153 -4.95 -8.85 1.56
N ILE A 154 -5.49 -10.03 1.24
CA ILE A 154 -6.95 -10.24 1.25
C ILE A 154 -7.48 -10.18 2.68
N THR A 155 -6.80 -10.79 3.65
CA THR A 155 -7.21 -10.73 5.06
C THR A 155 -7.20 -9.29 5.58
N GLN A 156 -6.24 -8.47 5.17
CA GLN A 156 -6.17 -7.06 5.56
C GLN A 156 -7.39 -6.29 5.05
N SER A 157 -7.77 -6.50 3.79
CA SER A 157 -8.96 -5.89 3.20
C SER A 157 -10.24 -6.33 3.92
N VAL A 158 -10.39 -7.64 4.18
CA VAL A 158 -11.54 -8.20 4.92
C VAL A 158 -11.62 -7.63 6.33
N ILE A 159 -10.50 -7.56 7.06
CA ILE A 159 -10.45 -6.95 8.41
C ILE A 159 -10.87 -5.48 8.33
N GLY A 160 -10.38 -4.72 7.35
CA GLY A 160 -10.74 -3.32 7.17
C GLY A 160 -12.25 -3.14 7.00
N VAL A 161 -12.87 -3.91 6.11
CA VAL A 161 -14.34 -3.90 5.92
C VAL A 161 -15.05 -4.35 7.20
N ALA A 162 -14.60 -5.42 7.84
CA ALA A 162 -15.19 -5.93 9.08
C ALA A 162 -15.24 -4.85 10.17
N LEU A 163 -14.11 -4.19 10.43
CA LEU A 163 -13.98 -3.17 11.46
C LEU A 163 -14.82 -1.93 11.15
N PHE A 164 -14.64 -1.33 9.97
CA PHE A 164 -15.26 -0.03 9.66
C PHE A 164 -16.70 -0.11 9.17
N ARG A 165 -17.20 -1.31 8.80
CA ARG A 165 -18.59 -1.48 8.36
C ARG A 165 -19.47 -2.11 9.44
N TYR A 166 -18.98 -3.15 10.10
CA TYR A 166 -19.83 -4.02 10.91
C TYR A 166 -19.59 -3.90 12.41
N PHE A 167 -18.34 -3.77 12.85
CA PHE A 167 -18.02 -3.73 14.27
C PHE A 167 -18.00 -2.31 14.85
N PHE A 168 -17.38 -1.36 14.14
CA PHE A 168 -17.12 -0.01 14.62
C PHE A 168 -17.32 1.04 13.50
N PRO A 169 -18.53 1.16 12.94
CA PRO A 169 -18.81 2.13 11.87
C PRO A 169 -18.56 3.58 12.27
N GLU A 170 -18.71 3.91 13.56
CA GLU A 170 -18.48 5.24 14.12
C GLU A 170 -17.01 5.69 14.04
N TRP A 171 -16.05 4.76 13.87
CA TRP A 171 -14.64 5.10 13.73
C TRP A 171 -14.37 5.95 12.50
N VAL A 172 -15.16 5.81 11.43
CA VAL A 172 -15.02 6.63 10.22
C VAL A 172 -15.19 8.12 10.55
N MET A 173 -16.11 8.44 11.47
CA MET A 173 -16.44 9.80 11.87
C MET A 173 -15.58 10.33 13.02
N THR A 174 -15.05 9.44 13.86
CA THR A 174 -14.37 9.83 15.10
C THR A 174 -12.85 9.78 15.01
N PHE A 175 -12.27 8.89 14.21
CA PHE A 175 -10.82 8.69 14.16
C PHE A 175 -10.12 9.87 13.49
N ASP A 176 -8.99 10.33 14.03
CA ASP A 176 -8.08 11.21 13.32
C ASP A 176 -6.95 10.39 12.68
N LEU A 177 -6.00 11.08 12.05
CA LEU A 177 -4.86 10.43 11.40
C LEU A 177 -4.07 9.51 12.35
N ILE A 178 -3.88 9.92 13.61
CA ILE A 178 -3.10 9.16 14.58
C ILE A 178 -3.85 7.87 14.94
N ASN A 179 -5.16 7.97 15.18
CA ASN A 179 -6.01 6.80 15.45
C ASN A 179 -5.96 5.78 14.31
N TYR A 180 -6.01 6.24 13.05
CA TYR A 180 -5.85 5.35 11.89
C TYR A 180 -4.47 4.70 11.81
N VAL A 181 -3.39 5.45 12.06
CA VAL A 181 -2.02 4.92 12.05
C VAL A 181 -1.82 3.88 13.14
N LEU A 182 -2.35 4.12 14.34
CA LEU A 182 -2.28 3.17 15.46
C LEU A 182 -3.07 1.89 15.14
N LEU A 183 -4.30 2.01 14.65
CA LEU A 183 -5.10 0.85 14.25
C LEU A 183 -4.42 0.05 13.14
N ALA A 184 -3.93 0.72 12.09
CA ALA A 184 -3.24 0.05 10.99
C ALA A 184 -1.99 -0.68 11.48
N THR A 185 -1.21 -0.05 12.36
CA THR A 185 -0.01 -0.66 12.95
C THR A 185 -0.36 -1.88 13.79
N LEU A 186 -1.44 -1.81 14.58
CA LEU A 186 -1.94 -2.94 15.37
C LEU A 186 -2.36 -4.11 14.48
N VAL A 187 -3.19 -3.85 13.47
CA VAL A 187 -3.65 -4.88 12.52
C VAL A 187 -2.49 -5.52 11.80
N VAL A 188 -1.56 -4.72 11.25
CA VAL A 188 -0.38 -5.24 10.55
C VAL A 188 0.51 -6.07 11.49
N SER A 189 0.71 -5.63 12.73
CA SER A 189 1.51 -6.38 13.71
C SER A 189 0.90 -7.74 14.01
N LEU A 190 -0.43 -7.79 14.22
CA LEU A 190 -1.16 -9.04 14.42
C LEU A 190 -1.08 -9.95 13.20
N GLN A 191 -1.20 -9.40 11.99
CA GLN A 191 -1.07 -10.17 10.75
C GLN A 191 0.33 -10.75 10.56
N VAL A 192 1.38 -9.97 10.85
CA VAL A 192 2.77 -10.41 10.79
C VAL A 192 3.04 -11.54 11.78
N ILE A 193 2.56 -11.41 13.02
CA ILE A 193 2.67 -12.47 14.04
C ILE A 193 1.92 -13.72 13.59
N THR A 194 0.68 -13.57 13.12
CA THR A 194 -0.15 -14.67 12.64
C THR A 194 0.52 -15.39 11.47
N ALA A 195 1.09 -14.65 10.52
CA ALA A 195 1.81 -15.21 9.38
C ALA A 195 3.01 -16.06 9.83
N TYR A 196 3.80 -15.54 10.78
CA TYR A 196 4.94 -16.26 11.34
C TYR A 196 4.53 -17.52 12.11
N VAL A 197 3.46 -17.47 12.90
CA VAL A 197 2.95 -18.64 13.65
C VAL A 197 2.33 -19.67 12.70
N TYR A 198 1.52 -19.23 11.73
CA TYR A 198 0.82 -20.09 10.78
C TYR A 198 1.79 -20.98 10.01
N LEU A 199 2.92 -20.44 9.55
CA LEU A 199 3.91 -21.20 8.79
C LEU A 199 4.73 -22.20 9.63
N LYS A 200 4.54 -22.24 10.95
CA LYS A 200 5.06 -23.34 11.78
C LYS A 200 4.25 -24.62 11.58
N PHE A 201 2.98 -24.50 11.21
CA PHE A 201 2.05 -25.62 11.03
C PHE A 201 1.79 -25.93 9.55
N PHE A 202 1.77 -24.91 8.70
CA PHE A 202 1.45 -25.04 7.28
C PHE A 202 2.61 -24.59 6.39
N LYS A 203 2.71 -25.16 5.17
CA LYS A 203 3.80 -24.83 4.23
C LYS A 203 3.47 -23.68 3.27
N GLN A 204 2.19 -23.36 3.11
CA GLN A 204 1.68 -22.38 2.14
C GLN A 204 0.39 -21.76 2.69
N GLY A 205 0.10 -20.52 2.29
CA GLY A 205 -1.14 -19.85 2.66
C GLY A 205 -2.36 -20.41 1.92
N PRO A 206 -3.56 -20.28 2.51
CA PRO A 206 -4.79 -20.83 1.95
C PRO A 206 -5.10 -20.26 0.57
N LEU A 207 -4.94 -18.94 0.37
CA LEU A 207 -5.24 -18.31 -0.92
C LEU A 207 -4.15 -18.59 -1.96
N GLU A 208 -2.89 -18.65 -1.54
CA GLU A 208 -1.78 -19.07 -2.40
C GLU A 208 -1.98 -20.50 -2.89
N TRP A 209 -2.49 -21.39 -2.04
CA TRP A 209 -2.83 -22.76 -2.41
C TRP A 209 -3.94 -22.79 -3.46
N CYS A 210 -5.04 -22.05 -3.25
CA CYS A 210 -6.13 -21.92 -4.21
C CYS A 210 -5.63 -21.44 -5.58
N LEU A 211 -4.82 -20.37 -5.59
CA LEU A 211 -4.26 -19.81 -6.82
C LEU A 211 -3.36 -20.82 -7.54
N THR A 212 -2.45 -21.47 -6.82
CA THR A 212 -1.53 -22.46 -7.39
C THR A 212 -2.28 -23.63 -8.00
N ARG A 213 -3.35 -24.08 -7.34
CA ARG A 213 -4.18 -25.19 -7.84
C ARG A 213 -4.95 -24.80 -9.10
N TRP A 214 -5.46 -23.58 -9.15
CA TRP A 214 -6.15 -23.04 -10.33
C TRP A 214 -5.21 -22.91 -11.54
N LEU A 215 -4.00 -22.38 -11.34
CA LEU A 215 -3.00 -22.26 -12.40
C LEU A 215 -2.60 -23.63 -12.98
N LYS A 216 -2.34 -24.62 -12.12
CA LYS A 216 -2.01 -25.99 -12.55
C LYS A 216 -3.12 -26.69 -13.34
N ARG A 217 -4.38 -26.27 -13.16
CA ARG A 217 -5.53 -26.82 -13.91
C ARG A 217 -5.60 -26.26 -15.33
N LYS A 218 -5.06 -25.06 -15.59
CA LYS A 218 -5.05 -24.42 -16.92
C LYS A 218 -3.84 -24.79 -17.77
N SER A 219 -2.82 -25.42 -17.19
CA SER A 219 -1.61 -25.87 -17.88
C SER A 219 -1.66 -27.34 -18.32
N ILE A 220 -2.85 -27.93 -18.34
CA ILE A 220 -3.18 -29.27 -18.86
C ILE A 220 -4.31 -29.06 -19.87
#